data_AF-A0A3D0XEA6-F1
#
_entry.id   AF-A0A3D0XEA6-F1
#
_cell.length_a   1.000
_cell.length_b   1.000
_cell.length_c   1.000
_cell.angle_alpha   90.00
_cell.angle_beta   90.00
_cell.angle_gamma   90.00
#
_symmetry.space_group_name_H-M   'P 1'
#
loop_
_entity.id
_entity.type
_entity.pdbx_description
1 polymer ?
#
loop_
_entity_poly.entity_id
_entity_poly.type
_entity_poly.pdbx_seq_one_letter_code
_entity_poly.pdbx_strand_id
1 'polypeptide(L)'
;KRSLQVAGTVQRLDCEDCPIEGASVILKQNGKEYVQYTDAHGKYAFDVDPGFPIELEAIMEWEEGAVEAVDVSDIVSMRKHILGRERLRHAHQLVASDVNGDQSVDVLDIVAMRKVILGKTSRFSEKSAEKGRSLWRFVSEAFKAEASEINALGRLSEEKGLQMAAPQANVIEADFYGVKLGDANGDWSPEKIKSPRPGRR
;
A
#
# COMPACT_ATOMS: atom_id res chain seq x y z
N LYS A 1 -3.63 -21.78 29.01
CA LYS A 1 -4.03 -21.63 27.59
C LYS A 1 -2.74 -21.58 26.78
N ARG A 2 -2.57 -22.40 25.73
CA ARG A 2 -1.51 -22.14 24.73
C ARG A 2 -1.97 -20.93 23.91
N SER A 3 -1.26 -19.82 23.95
CA SER A 3 -1.41 -18.76 22.95
C SER A 3 -0.72 -19.24 21.66
N LEU A 4 -1.36 -18.98 20.53
CA LEU A 4 -0.68 -19.06 19.23
C LEU A 4 -0.24 -17.66 18.85
N GLN A 5 0.82 -17.56 18.07
CA GLN A 5 1.31 -16.29 17.56
C GLN A 5 1.07 -16.18 16.06
N VAL A 6 0.67 -15.01 15.60
CA VAL A 6 0.64 -14.65 14.18
C VAL A 6 1.50 -13.42 13.98
N ALA A 7 2.55 -13.55 13.18
CA ALA A 7 3.55 -12.54 12.94
C ALA A 7 3.89 -12.46 11.45
N GLY A 8 4.50 -11.34 11.07
CA GLY A 8 4.95 -11.09 9.72
C GLY A 8 5.70 -9.76 9.63
N THR A 9 5.92 -9.35 8.39
CA THR A 9 6.56 -8.10 8.02
C THR A 9 5.66 -7.26 7.14
N VAL A 10 5.85 -5.95 7.18
CA VAL A 10 5.32 -5.01 6.21
C VAL A 10 6.50 -4.40 5.46
N GLN A 11 6.55 -4.61 4.16
CA GLN A 11 7.65 -4.17 3.29
C GLN A 11 7.11 -3.40 2.09
N ARG A 12 7.94 -2.70 1.35
CA ARG A 12 7.55 -2.16 0.05
C ARG A 12 7.51 -3.25 -1.01
N LEU A 13 6.60 -3.13 -1.97
CA LEU A 13 6.46 -4.12 -3.06
C LEU A 13 7.51 -3.94 -4.17
N ASP A 14 8.08 -2.74 -4.30
CA ASP A 14 8.94 -2.34 -5.41
C ASP A 14 10.45 -2.52 -5.16
N CYS A 15 10.84 -2.97 -3.96
CA CYS A 15 12.23 -3.29 -3.64
C CYS A 15 12.34 -4.43 -2.62
N GLU A 16 13.51 -5.09 -2.61
CA GLU A 16 13.87 -6.10 -1.62
C GLU A 16 14.39 -5.44 -0.34
N ASP A 17 14.09 -6.04 0.81
CA ASP A 17 14.55 -5.58 2.14
C ASP A 17 14.23 -4.11 2.44
N CYS A 18 13.03 -3.68 2.03
CA CYS A 18 12.52 -2.33 2.20
C CYS A 18 11.40 -2.30 3.27
N PRO A 19 11.73 -2.37 4.58
CA PRO A 19 10.72 -2.38 5.62
C PRO A 19 9.96 -1.05 5.67
N ILE A 20 8.67 -1.15 5.99
CA ILE A 20 7.83 0.01 6.28
C ILE A 20 7.64 0.06 7.79
N GLU A 21 8.31 1.01 8.44
CA GLU A 21 8.12 1.31 9.87
C GLU A 21 6.83 2.09 10.11
N GLY A 22 6.17 1.83 11.24
CA GLY A 22 5.00 2.60 11.68
C GLY A 22 3.71 2.33 10.90
N ALA A 23 3.69 1.39 9.96
CA ALA A 23 2.44 0.88 9.40
C ALA A 23 1.61 0.19 10.49
N SER A 24 0.30 0.43 10.50
CA SER A 24 -0.64 -0.21 11.41
C SER A 24 -1.10 -1.53 10.81
N VAL A 25 -0.90 -2.62 11.54
CA VAL A 25 -1.52 -3.91 11.24
C VAL A 25 -2.69 -4.11 12.18
N ILE A 26 -3.84 -4.45 11.63
CA ILE A 26 -5.11 -4.61 12.31
C ILE A 26 -5.48 -6.09 12.29
N LEU A 27 -5.58 -6.72 13.46
CA LEU A 27 -6.08 -8.07 13.64
C LEU A 27 -7.54 -8.01 14.10
N LYS A 28 -8.44 -8.67 13.38
CA LYS A 28 -9.81 -8.94 13.83
C LYS A 28 -9.95 -10.41 14.19
N GLN A 29 -10.40 -10.68 15.41
CA GLN A 29 -10.66 -12.04 15.89
C GLN A 29 -11.81 -12.02 16.88
N ASN A 30 -12.79 -12.91 16.69
CA ASN A 30 -13.91 -13.10 17.62
C ASN A 30 -14.64 -11.79 17.99
N GLY A 31 -14.88 -10.93 17.00
CA GLY A 31 -15.54 -9.64 17.17
C GLY A 31 -14.71 -8.56 17.89
N LYS A 32 -13.43 -8.81 18.16
CA LYS A 32 -12.48 -7.85 18.70
C LYS A 32 -11.49 -7.40 17.62
N GLU A 33 -11.03 -6.17 17.75
CA GLU A 33 -10.00 -5.58 16.90
C GLU A 33 -8.77 -5.26 17.77
N TYR A 34 -7.59 -5.61 17.27
CA TYR A 34 -6.30 -5.31 17.87
C TYR A 34 -5.45 -4.60 16.83
N VAL A 35 -4.67 -3.60 17.26
CA VAL A 35 -3.78 -2.85 16.38
C VAL A 35 -2.36 -2.95 16.91
N GLN A 36 -1.41 -3.22 16.01
CA GLN A 36 0.01 -3.05 16.27
C GLN A 36 0.65 -2.21 15.19
N TYR A 37 1.71 -1.51 15.56
CA TYR A 37 2.55 -0.76 14.65
C TYR A 37 3.81 -1.57 14.37
N THR A 38 4.23 -1.55 13.12
CA THR A 38 5.49 -2.17 12.69
C THR A 38 6.70 -1.44 13.25
N ASP A 39 7.72 -2.21 13.61
CA ASP A 39 9.00 -1.66 14.07
C ASP A 39 9.89 -1.17 12.90
N ALA A 40 11.10 -0.70 13.21
CA ALA A 40 12.08 -0.25 12.22
C ALA A 40 12.49 -1.32 11.17
N HIS A 41 12.17 -2.58 11.41
CA HIS A 41 12.39 -3.69 10.48
C HIS A 41 11.08 -4.17 9.83
N GLY A 42 9.99 -3.39 9.95
CA GLY A 42 8.68 -3.72 9.40
C GLY A 42 7.96 -4.84 10.14
N LYS A 43 8.44 -5.31 11.30
CA LYS A 43 7.90 -6.50 11.98
C LYS A 43 6.71 -6.18 12.85
N TYR A 44 5.77 -7.11 12.92
CA TYR A 44 4.64 -7.10 13.86
C TYR A 44 4.32 -8.53 14.34
N ALA A 45 3.65 -8.67 15.50
CA ALA A 45 3.23 -9.98 15.98
C ALA A 45 2.06 -9.92 16.98
N PHE A 46 1.01 -10.69 16.76
CA PHE A 46 -0.14 -10.81 17.65
C PHE A 46 -0.18 -12.16 18.38
N ASP A 47 -0.57 -12.14 19.64
CA ASP A 47 -1.12 -13.34 20.29
C ASP A 47 -2.57 -13.52 19.83
N VAL A 48 -2.90 -14.73 19.37
CA VAL A 48 -4.24 -15.09 18.90
C VAL A 48 -4.84 -16.21 19.74
N ASP A 49 -6.16 -16.15 19.93
CA ASP A 49 -6.91 -17.21 20.59
C ASP A 49 -7.06 -18.40 19.62
N PRO A 50 -6.69 -19.64 20.00
CA PRO A 50 -6.87 -20.81 19.15
C PRO A 50 -8.36 -21.09 18.93
N GLY A 51 -8.70 -21.64 17.77
CA GLY A 51 -10.08 -22.05 17.44
C GLY A 51 -10.97 -20.94 16.85
N PHE A 52 -10.46 -19.72 16.72
CA PHE A 52 -11.16 -18.62 16.06
C PHE A 52 -10.47 -18.19 14.77
N PRO A 53 -11.22 -17.96 13.67
CA PRO A 53 -10.65 -17.39 12.46
C PRO A 53 -10.12 -15.98 12.72
N ILE A 54 -9.18 -15.56 11.88
CA ILE A 54 -8.57 -14.24 11.96
C ILE A 54 -8.62 -13.54 10.61
N GLU A 55 -8.73 -12.22 10.68
CA GLU A 55 -8.54 -11.33 9.54
C GLU A 55 -7.44 -10.33 9.89
N LEU A 56 -6.51 -10.11 8.97
CA LEU A 56 -5.43 -9.13 9.11
C LEU A 56 -5.51 -8.12 7.96
N GLU A 57 -5.28 -6.86 8.28
CA GLU A 57 -5.21 -5.77 7.29
C GLU A 57 -4.05 -4.84 7.68
N ALA A 58 -3.23 -4.44 6.71
CA ALA A 58 -2.22 -3.40 6.90
C ALA A 58 -2.72 -2.07 6.33
N ILE A 59 -2.55 -0.99 7.09
CA ILE A 59 -2.87 0.37 6.67
C ILE A 59 -1.77 1.35 7.09
N MET A 60 -1.72 2.50 6.42
CA MET A 60 -0.93 3.63 6.87
C MET A 60 -1.84 4.84 7.07
N GLU A 61 -2.01 5.24 8.33
CA GLU A 61 -3.01 6.25 8.70
C GLU A 61 -2.57 7.68 8.40
N TRP A 62 -1.28 7.98 8.38
CA TRP A 62 -0.78 9.32 8.11
C TRP A 62 0.69 9.30 7.72
N GLU A 63 1.05 10.14 6.76
CA GLU A 63 2.43 10.44 6.39
C GLU A 63 2.55 11.96 6.25
N GLU A 64 3.37 12.60 7.09
CA GLU A 64 3.74 14.01 6.87
C GLU A 64 4.51 14.11 5.55
N GLY A 65 4.23 15.14 4.74
CA GLY A 65 4.90 15.28 3.45
C GLY A 65 4.36 14.38 2.34
N ALA A 66 3.18 13.76 2.53
CA ALA A 66 2.41 13.02 1.52
C ALA A 66 2.44 13.62 0.08
N VAL A 67 2.40 14.95 -0.03
CA VAL A 67 2.43 15.68 -1.31
C VAL A 67 3.78 15.56 -2.05
N GLU A 68 4.84 15.12 -1.38
CA GLU A 68 6.21 15.04 -1.89
C GLU A 68 6.56 13.70 -2.55
N ALA A 69 5.64 12.73 -2.51
CA ALA A 69 5.84 11.41 -3.08
C ALA A 69 5.55 11.31 -4.59
N VAL A 70 4.94 12.34 -5.18
CA VAL A 70 4.53 12.35 -6.60
C VAL A 70 5.16 13.52 -7.33
N ASP A 71 5.74 13.24 -8.49
CA ASP A 71 6.32 14.27 -9.33
C ASP A 71 5.80 14.28 -10.78
N VAL A 72 6.39 15.15 -11.59
CA VAL A 72 5.98 15.33 -12.99
C VAL A 72 6.39 14.12 -13.85
N SER A 73 7.46 13.42 -13.47
CA SER A 73 7.96 12.26 -14.20
C SER A 73 7.02 11.06 -14.07
N ASP A 74 6.35 10.88 -12.92
CA ASP A 74 5.26 9.91 -12.76
C ASP A 74 4.13 10.14 -13.77
N ILE A 75 3.69 11.39 -13.88
CA ILE A 75 2.65 11.79 -14.84
C ILE A 75 3.10 11.53 -16.28
N VAL A 76 4.38 11.73 -16.59
CA VAL A 76 4.93 11.45 -17.92
C VAL A 76 4.88 9.94 -18.20
N SER A 77 5.27 9.10 -17.25
CA SER A 77 5.23 7.64 -17.36
C SER A 77 3.80 7.13 -17.60
N MET A 78 2.83 7.60 -16.80
CA MET A 78 1.41 7.24 -17.00
C MET A 78 0.88 7.69 -18.36
N ARG A 79 1.23 8.90 -18.81
CA ARG A 79 0.80 9.38 -20.14
C ARG A 79 1.33 8.49 -21.26
N LYS A 80 2.58 8.05 -21.17
CA LYS A 80 3.14 7.13 -22.18
C LYS A 80 2.44 5.78 -22.15
N HIS A 81 2.06 5.29 -20.97
CA HIS A 81 1.30 4.06 -20.81
C HIS A 81 -0.10 4.15 -21.43
N ILE A 82 -0.87 5.17 -21.07
CA ILE A 82 -2.22 5.42 -21.59
C ILE A 82 -2.21 5.56 -23.12
N LEU A 83 -1.19 6.21 -23.68
CA LEU A 83 -1.04 6.39 -25.13
C LEU A 83 -0.42 5.17 -25.85
N GLY A 84 -0.12 4.08 -25.13
CA GLY A 84 0.49 2.87 -25.70
C GLY A 84 1.92 3.05 -26.20
N ARG A 85 2.62 4.11 -25.78
CA ARG A 85 4.00 4.41 -26.20
C ARG A 85 5.05 3.70 -25.36
N GLU A 86 4.80 3.56 -24.06
CA GLU A 86 5.68 2.87 -23.13
C GLU A 86 4.82 2.28 -22.00
N ARG A 87 4.87 0.96 -21.80
CA ARG A 87 4.04 0.29 -20.80
C ARG A 87 4.66 0.37 -19.41
N LEU A 88 3.84 0.54 -18.38
CA LEU A 88 4.14 0.13 -17.01
C LEU A 88 4.18 -1.40 -16.99
N ARG A 89 5.30 -1.98 -16.55
CA ARG A 89 5.60 -3.42 -16.72
C ARG A 89 5.48 -4.23 -15.45
N HIS A 90 5.34 -3.56 -14.31
CA HIS A 90 5.31 -4.21 -13.01
C HIS A 90 3.99 -3.97 -12.30
N ALA A 91 3.54 -4.95 -11.52
CA ALA A 91 2.28 -4.87 -10.79
C ALA A 91 2.23 -3.64 -9.86
N HIS A 92 3.32 -3.35 -9.15
CA HIS A 92 3.39 -2.18 -8.27
C HIS A 92 3.20 -0.86 -9.04
N GLN A 93 3.72 -0.72 -10.26
CA GLN A 93 3.55 0.50 -11.07
C GLN A 93 2.09 0.72 -11.47
N LEU A 94 1.38 -0.35 -11.82
CA LEU A 94 -0.05 -0.29 -12.16
C LEU A 94 -0.88 0.09 -10.92
N VAL A 95 -0.61 -0.56 -9.79
CA VAL A 95 -1.29 -0.28 -8.53
C VAL A 95 -1.01 1.16 -8.06
N ALA A 96 0.23 1.63 -8.19
CA ALA A 96 0.60 2.99 -7.88
C ALA A 96 -0.08 4.01 -8.79
N SER A 97 -0.36 3.64 -10.04
CA SER A 97 -0.99 4.52 -11.03
C SER A 97 -2.51 4.62 -10.91
N ASP A 98 -3.19 3.58 -10.42
CA ASP A 98 -4.62 3.58 -10.08
C ASP A 98 -4.87 4.28 -8.73
N VAL A 99 -4.61 5.58 -8.70
CA VAL A 99 -4.67 6.38 -7.47
C VAL A 99 -6.11 6.61 -7.01
N ASN A 100 -7.07 6.55 -7.92
CA ASN A 100 -8.48 6.77 -7.62
C ASN A 100 -9.19 5.49 -7.13
N GLY A 101 -8.60 4.31 -7.38
CA GLY A 101 -9.06 3.00 -6.92
C GLY A 101 -10.21 2.41 -7.75
N ASP A 102 -10.33 2.79 -9.03
CA ASP A 102 -11.36 2.29 -9.94
C ASP A 102 -10.92 1.09 -10.79
N GLN A 103 -9.71 0.57 -10.53
CA GLN A 103 -9.10 -0.58 -11.22
C GLN A 103 -8.79 -0.30 -12.69
N SER A 104 -8.59 0.96 -13.05
CA SER A 104 -8.08 1.38 -14.34
C SER A 104 -6.92 2.36 -14.18
N VAL A 105 -6.11 2.50 -15.23
CA VAL A 105 -5.07 3.54 -15.29
C VAL A 105 -5.40 4.44 -16.46
N ASP A 106 -5.95 5.61 -16.16
CA ASP A 106 -6.44 6.53 -17.17
C ASP A 106 -6.16 8.01 -16.86
N VAL A 107 -6.82 8.91 -17.59
CA VAL A 107 -6.62 10.35 -17.46
C VAL A 107 -7.15 10.90 -16.13
N LEU A 108 -8.15 10.24 -15.51
CA LEU A 108 -8.72 10.63 -14.23
C LEU A 108 -7.69 10.48 -13.10
N ASP A 109 -6.84 9.46 -13.15
CA ASP A 109 -5.74 9.27 -12.20
C ASP A 109 -4.73 10.41 -12.29
N ILE A 110 -4.36 10.82 -13.51
CA ILE A 110 -3.47 11.97 -13.74
C ILE A 110 -4.10 13.25 -13.17
N VAL A 111 -5.41 13.43 -13.31
CA VAL A 111 -6.12 14.59 -12.73
C VAL A 111 -6.07 14.55 -11.21
N ALA A 112 -6.28 13.39 -10.58
CA ALA A 112 -6.17 13.22 -9.13
C ALA A 112 -4.75 13.54 -8.63
N MET A 113 -3.71 13.02 -9.28
CA MET A 113 -2.32 13.30 -8.93
C MET A 113 -1.96 14.78 -9.05
N ARG A 114 -2.43 15.46 -10.10
CA ARG A 114 -2.21 16.91 -10.25
C ARG A 114 -2.83 17.73 -9.13
N LYS A 115 -3.98 17.32 -8.59
CA LYS A 115 -4.58 18.01 -7.44
C LYS A 115 -3.66 17.90 -6.22
N VAL A 116 -3.02 16.74 -6.01
CA VAL A 116 -2.03 16.53 -4.93
C VAL A 116 -0.79 17.39 -5.15
N ILE A 117 -0.12 17.30 -6.30
CA ILE A 117 1.10 18.07 -6.62
C ILE A 117 0.91 19.58 -6.47
N LEU A 118 -0.28 20.09 -6.83
CA LEU A 118 -0.61 21.51 -6.73
C LEU A 118 -1.04 21.94 -5.31
N GLY A 119 -1.07 21.01 -4.35
CA GLY A 119 -1.50 21.26 -2.97
C GLY A 119 -3.00 21.55 -2.84
N LYS A 120 -3.82 21.16 -3.82
CA LYS A 120 -5.28 21.33 -3.77
C LYS A 120 -5.95 20.28 -2.88
N THR A 121 -5.30 19.14 -2.69
CA THR A 121 -5.71 18.05 -1.81
C THR A 121 -4.45 17.34 -1.30
N SER A 122 -4.55 16.66 -0.17
CA SER A 122 -3.50 15.75 0.34
C SER A 122 -3.82 14.26 0.09
N ARG A 123 -4.87 13.98 -0.70
CA ARG A 123 -5.39 12.63 -0.96
C ARG A 123 -5.86 12.47 -2.40
N PHE A 124 -5.78 11.27 -2.95
CA PHE A 124 -6.22 10.98 -4.31
C PHE A 124 -7.73 10.75 -4.46
N SER A 125 -8.40 10.22 -3.43
CA SER A 125 -9.84 9.95 -3.44
C SER A 125 -10.57 10.63 -2.28
N GLU A 126 -11.77 11.14 -2.57
CA GLU A 126 -12.71 11.72 -1.60
C GLU A 126 -13.70 10.69 -1.05
N LYS A 127 -13.74 9.46 -1.61
CA LYS A 127 -14.67 8.42 -1.15
C LYS A 127 -14.32 8.02 0.29
N SER A 128 -15.29 8.17 1.17
CA SER A 128 -15.16 8.21 2.62
C SER A 128 -15.27 6.84 3.33
N ALA A 129 -15.30 5.72 2.60
CA ALA A 129 -15.51 4.38 3.18
C ALA A 129 -14.21 3.57 3.37
N GLU A 130 -13.17 3.83 2.59
CA GLU A 130 -11.82 3.31 2.85
C GLU A 130 -11.08 4.42 3.60
N LYS A 131 -10.72 4.17 4.86
CA LYS A 131 -10.07 5.09 5.80
C LYS A 131 -9.18 6.12 5.07
N GLY A 132 -9.80 7.26 4.75
CA GLY A 132 -9.20 8.27 3.92
C GLY A 132 -8.01 8.87 4.64
N ARG A 133 -6.81 8.57 4.13
CA ARG A 133 -5.51 9.21 4.42
C ARG A 133 -4.34 8.47 3.75
N SER A 134 -4.48 7.19 3.41
CA SER A 134 -3.33 6.41 2.97
C SER A 134 -2.92 6.75 1.53
N LEU A 135 -1.69 7.25 1.36
CA LEU A 135 -0.98 7.23 0.07
C LEU A 135 -0.33 5.87 -0.20
N TRP A 136 -0.79 4.84 0.50
CA TRP A 136 -0.30 3.50 0.42
C TRP A 136 -1.46 2.57 0.17
N ARG A 137 -1.26 1.61 -0.72
CA ARG A 137 -2.12 0.44 -0.85
C ARG A 137 -1.33 -0.77 -0.39
N PHE A 138 -1.87 -1.52 0.55
CA PHE A 138 -1.24 -2.75 1.04
C PHE A 138 -1.86 -3.96 0.37
N VAL A 139 -1.04 -4.94 0.06
CA VAL A 139 -1.42 -6.21 -0.56
C VAL A 139 -0.72 -7.38 0.16
N SER A 140 -1.16 -8.60 -0.06
CA SER A 140 -0.61 -9.80 0.56
C SER A 140 0.62 -10.36 -0.17
N GLU A 141 1.27 -11.36 0.45
CA GLU A 141 2.25 -12.23 -0.23
C GLU A 141 1.66 -12.92 -1.47
N ALA A 142 0.39 -13.35 -1.44
CA ALA A 142 -0.25 -13.98 -2.59
C ALA A 142 -0.34 -13.02 -3.79
N PHE A 143 -0.65 -11.74 -3.53
CA PHE A 143 -0.59 -10.72 -4.57
C PHE A 143 0.83 -10.57 -5.13
N LYS A 144 1.86 -10.47 -4.27
CA LYS A 144 3.25 -10.35 -4.71
C LYS A 144 3.68 -11.52 -5.61
N ALA A 145 3.25 -12.74 -5.28
CA ALA A 145 3.60 -13.94 -6.02
C ALA A 145 2.87 -14.09 -7.37
N GLU A 146 1.63 -13.61 -7.48
CA GLU A 146 0.75 -13.92 -8.62
C GLU A 146 0.39 -12.70 -9.49
N ALA A 147 0.63 -11.48 -9.01
CA ALA A 147 0.31 -10.27 -9.76
C ALA A 147 1.35 -10.00 -10.87
N SER A 148 0.83 -9.53 -12.00
CA SER A 148 1.58 -9.22 -13.22
C SER A 148 1.01 -7.98 -13.88
N GLU A 149 1.64 -7.52 -14.96
CA GLU A 149 1.15 -6.36 -15.72
C GLU A 149 -0.28 -6.54 -16.30
N ILE A 150 -0.78 -7.77 -16.39
CA ILE A 150 -2.07 -8.07 -17.04
C ILE A 150 -3.21 -8.17 -16.01
N ASN A 151 -2.92 -8.62 -14.80
CA ASN A 151 -3.96 -8.96 -13.80
C ASN A 151 -3.89 -8.13 -12.51
N ALA A 152 -2.86 -7.30 -12.30
CA ALA A 152 -2.64 -6.60 -11.03
C ALA A 152 -3.88 -5.85 -10.53
N LEU A 153 -4.51 -5.02 -11.37
CA LEU A 153 -5.66 -4.22 -10.95
C LEU A 153 -6.90 -5.05 -10.64
N GLY A 154 -7.15 -6.11 -11.42
CA GLY A 154 -8.29 -7.02 -11.19
C GLY A 154 -8.19 -7.75 -9.84
N ARG A 155 -6.97 -8.14 -9.45
CA ARG A 155 -6.72 -8.85 -8.18
C ARG A 155 -6.91 -7.99 -6.93
N LEU A 156 -6.84 -6.67 -7.04
CA LEU A 156 -6.98 -5.78 -5.88
C LEU A 156 -8.35 -5.90 -5.19
N SER A 157 -9.39 -6.31 -5.92
CA SER A 157 -10.71 -6.52 -5.32
C SER A 157 -10.78 -7.69 -4.35
N GLU A 158 -9.88 -8.66 -4.52
CA GLU A 158 -9.81 -9.91 -3.76
C GLU A 158 -8.87 -9.80 -2.54
N GLU A 159 -7.98 -8.79 -2.53
CA GLU A 159 -6.84 -8.69 -1.60
C GLU A 159 -7.01 -7.55 -0.57
N LYS A 160 -8.16 -7.50 0.13
CA LYS A 160 -8.41 -6.49 1.19
C LYS A 160 -7.68 -6.78 2.52
N GLY A 161 -6.87 -7.82 2.56
CA GLY A 161 -6.21 -8.32 3.77
C GLY A 161 -5.95 -9.82 3.69
N LEU A 162 -5.37 -10.38 4.74
CA LEU A 162 -5.23 -11.82 4.91
C LEU A 162 -6.41 -12.37 5.70
N GLN A 163 -7.06 -13.40 5.18
CA GLN A 163 -8.09 -14.15 5.90
C GLN A 163 -7.57 -15.54 6.18
N MET A 164 -7.58 -15.95 7.45
CA MET A 164 -7.14 -17.28 7.85
C MET A 164 -8.21 -17.98 8.67
N ALA A 165 -8.49 -19.22 8.32
CA ALA A 165 -9.22 -20.12 9.20
C ALA A 165 -8.44 -20.26 10.53
N ALA A 166 -9.13 -20.68 11.60
CA ALA A 166 -8.57 -20.77 12.94
C ALA A 166 -7.17 -21.42 12.94
N PRO A 167 -6.08 -20.64 13.19
CA PRO A 167 -4.73 -21.16 13.12
C PRO A 167 -4.54 -22.32 14.10
N GLN A 168 -3.84 -23.38 13.66
CA GLN A 168 -3.55 -24.56 14.47
C GLN A 168 -2.11 -24.56 15.02
N ALA A 169 -1.26 -23.67 14.49
CA ALA A 169 0.12 -23.47 14.89
C ALA A 169 0.48 -21.97 14.75
N ASN A 170 1.68 -21.60 15.21
CA ASN A 170 2.19 -20.26 14.99
C ASN A 170 2.35 -19.99 13.49
N VAL A 171 2.01 -18.78 13.07
CA VAL A 171 2.19 -18.27 11.71
C VAL A 171 3.20 -17.14 11.80
N ILE A 172 4.27 -17.19 11.01
CA ILE A 172 5.36 -16.18 11.07
C ILE A 172 5.61 -15.48 9.73
N GLU A 173 4.83 -15.83 8.70
CA GLU A 173 4.92 -15.33 7.32
C GLU A 173 3.58 -14.70 6.90
N ALA A 174 2.92 -13.99 7.83
CA ALA A 174 1.74 -13.19 7.51
C ALA A 174 2.20 -11.84 6.91
N ASP A 175 2.85 -11.87 5.75
CA ASP A 175 3.50 -10.68 5.20
C ASP A 175 2.55 -9.78 4.40
N PHE A 176 2.80 -8.47 4.48
CA PHE A 176 2.14 -7.44 3.69
C PHE A 176 3.15 -6.62 2.89
N TYR A 177 2.69 -6.13 1.74
CA TYR A 177 3.48 -5.29 0.84
C TYR A 177 2.77 -3.98 0.55
N GLY A 178 3.42 -2.87 0.86
CA GLY A 178 2.94 -1.51 0.57
C GLY A 178 3.37 -1.06 -0.82
N VAL A 179 2.43 -0.49 -1.56
CA VAL A 179 2.65 0.24 -2.81
C VAL A 179 2.39 1.72 -2.55
N LYS A 180 3.37 2.57 -2.87
CA LYS A 180 3.19 4.03 -2.80
C LYS A 180 2.29 4.48 -3.94
N LEU A 181 1.12 4.98 -3.63
CA LEU A 181 0.21 5.53 -4.64
C LEU A 181 0.80 6.82 -5.23
N GLY A 182 0.75 6.92 -6.55
CA GLY A 182 1.29 8.00 -7.35
C GLY A 182 2.74 7.83 -7.82
N ASP A 183 3.48 6.84 -7.29
CA ASP A 183 4.82 6.48 -7.78
C ASP A 183 4.73 5.57 -9.00
N ALA A 184 4.33 6.14 -10.14
CA ALA A 184 4.07 5.38 -11.35
C ALA A 184 5.36 4.87 -12.00
N ASN A 185 6.47 5.57 -11.78
CA ASN A 185 7.77 5.18 -12.35
C ASN A 185 8.55 4.22 -11.43
N GLY A 186 8.19 4.08 -10.15
CA GLY A 186 8.84 3.20 -9.17
C GLY A 186 10.13 3.80 -8.60
N ASP A 187 10.26 5.12 -8.59
CA ASP A 187 11.48 5.83 -8.19
C ASP A 187 11.36 6.51 -6.82
N TRP A 188 10.21 6.36 -6.14
CA TRP A 188 10.01 6.94 -4.83
C TRP A 188 10.95 6.32 -3.80
N SER A 189 11.42 7.14 -2.87
CA SER A 189 12.13 6.68 -1.69
C SER A 189 11.90 7.62 -0.51
N PRO A 190 11.93 7.12 0.75
CA PRO A 190 11.74 7.94 1.94
C PRO A 190 12.75 9.10 2.05
N GLU A 191 13.94 8.95 1.47
CA GLU A 191 15.00 9.96 1.54
C GLU A 191 14.73 11.21 0.68
N LYS A 192 13.92 11.08 -0.38
CA LYS A 192 13.59 12.21 -1.30
C LYS A 192 12.81 13.34 -0.63
N ILE A 193 12.22 13.12 0.54
CA ILE A 193 11.42 14.10 1.31
C ILE A 193 12.29 15.23 1.92
N LYS A 194 13.62 15.09 1.97
CA LYS A 194 14.52 16.03 2.67
C LYS A 194 15.00 17.26 1.89
N SER A 195 14.44 17.57 0.71
CA SER A 195 14.85 18.77 -0.04
C SER A 195 13.77 19.85 -0.01
N PRO A 196 13.90 20.90 0.84
CA PRO A 196 13.09 22.11 0.69
C PRO A 196 13.33 22.64 -0.72
N ARG A 197 12.26 22.78 -1.51
CA ARG A 197 12.37 23.50 -2.79
C ARG A 197 12.85 24.93 -2.49
N PRO A 198 13.99 25.38 -3.03
CA PRO A 198 14.39 26.76 -2.87
C PRO A 198 13.39 27.63 -3.66
N GLY A 199 12.49 28.29 -2.95
CA GLY A 199 11.59 29.29 -3.52
C GLY A 199 10.11 29.06 -3.23
N ARG A 200 9.68 29.42 -2.02
CA ARG A 200 8.38 30.06 -1.83
C ARG A 200 8.60 31.31 -0.98
N ARG A 201 8.66 32.46 -1.66
CA ARG A 201 8.27 33.76 -1.11
C ARG A 201 6.78 33.92 -1.37
#